data_AF-A0AAU4VFJ8-F1
#
_entry.id   AF-A0AAU4VFJ8-F1
#
_cell.length_a   1.000
_cell.length_b   1.000
_cell.length_c   1.000
_cell.angle_alpha   90.00
_cell.angle_beta   90.00
_cell.angle_gamma   90.00
#
_symmetry.space_group_name_H-M   'P 1'
#
loop_
_entity.id
_entity.type
_entity.pdbx_description
1 polymer ?
#
loop_
_entity_poly.entity_id
_entity_poly.type
_entity_poly.pdbx_seq_one_letter_code
_entity_poly.pdbx_strand_id
1 'polypeptide(L)'
;MLRPPVEPMLAQAAEGVPGPAAVRAGVAYEQKLDGHRALLFTAAGPGGTVVVQTRRGALVQDRWPDLVAAAEAQLPYGLVLDGELVVWDTEAERLSFEALQRRAATRARGALSWPPGGRPTSSPSTSCSTTARSSSRARTPSGAPSWRTYSPNMP
;
A
#
# COMPACT_ATOMS: atom_id res chain seq x y z
N MET A 1 -17.80 -8.76 1.26
CA MET A 1 -16.60 -7.93 1.06
C MET A 1 -16.90 -6.53 1.56
N LEU A 2 -16.04 -5.98 2.43
CA LEU A 2 -16.19 -4.62 2.96
C LEU A 2 -16.04 -3.59 1.82
N ARG A 3 -16.78 -2.48 1.92
CA ARG A 3 -16.76 -1.39 0.93
C ARG A 3 -16.47 -0.08 1.64
N PRO A 4 -15.68 0.83 1.05
CA PRO A 4 -15.44 2.15 1.63
C PRO A 4 -16.74 2.99 1.67
N PRO A 5 -16.92 3.86 2.67
CA PRO A 5 -16.01 4.09 3.78
C PRO A 5 -16.15 3.04 4.89
N VAL A 6 -15.02 2.56 5.42
CA VAL A 6 -14.96 1.74 6.65
C VAL A 6 -14.28 2.54 7.76
N GLU A 7 -14.87 2.55 8.96
CA GLU A 7 -14.26 3.14 10.15
C GLU A 7 -13.17 2.21 10.71
N PRO A 8 -11.89 2.65 10.79
CA PRO A 8 -10.82 1.79 11.28
C PRO A 8 -10.87 1.55 12.79
N MET A 9 -10.43 0.38 13.23
CA MET A 9 -10.32 0.03 14.65
C MET A 9 -9.31 0.95 15.36
N LEU A 10 -9.68 1.52 16.51
CA LEU A 10 -8.82 2.43 17.27
C LEU A 10 -8.03 1.68 18.36
N ALA A 11 -6.81 2.16 18.62
CA ALA A 11 -5.99 1.71 19.74
C ALA A 11 -6.18 2.62 20.95
N GLN A 12 -6.17 2.03 22.14
CA GLN A 12 -6.11 2.76 23.40
C GLN A 12 -4.65 3.00 23.79
N ALA A 13 -4.34 4.18 24.34
CA ALA A 13 -3.02 4.44 24.90
C ALA A 13 -2.78 3.56 26.14
N ALA A 14 -1.55 3.05 26.27
CA ALA A 14 -1.09 2.31 27.42
C ALA A 14 0.17 2.99 28.00
N GLU A 15 0.29 2.99 29.33
CA GLU A 15 1.42 3.64 30.03
C GLU A 15 2.73 2.83 29.93
N GLY A 16 2.64 1.55 29.56
CA GLY A 16 3.78 0.68 29.36
C GLY A 16 3.49 -0.40 28.32
N VAL A 17 4.54 -1.08 27.86
CA VAL A 17 4.42 -2.19 26.92
C VAL A 17 3.66 -3.34 27.62
N PRO A 18 2.49 -3.77 27.11
CA PRO A 18 1.71 -4.81 27.77
C PRO A 18 2.50 -6.12 27.84
N GLY A 19 2.52 -6.77 29.01
CA GLY A 19 3.17 -8.07 29.16
C GLY A 19 2.38 -9.21 28.47
N PRO A 20 2.95 -10.42 28.37
CA PRO A 20 2.34 -11.55 27.65
C PRO A 20 0.94 -11.95 28.15
N ALA A 21 0.65 -11.68 29.42
CA ALA A 21 -0.64 -11.99 30.06
C ALA A 21 -1.66 -10.86 29.96
N ALA A 22 -1.36 -9.75 29.28
CA ALA A 22 -2.25 -8.59 29.20
C ALA A 22 -3.57 -8.90 28.46
N VAL A 23 -3.57 -9.87 27.55
CA VAL A 23 -4.75 -10.33 26.83
C VAL A 23 -4.78 -11.86 26.83
N ARG A 24 -5.96 -12.47 26.99
CA ARG A 24 -6.13 -13.93 27.06
C ARG A 24 -5.55 -14.68 25.86
N ALA A 25 -5.54 -14.05 24.69
CA ALA A 25 -5.02 -14.61 23.45
C ALA A 25 -3.50 -14.42 23.27
N GLY A 26 -2.81 -13.83 24.25
CA GLY A 26 -1.44 -13.35 24.09
C GLY A 26 -1.36 -11.98 23.42
N VAL A 27 -0.14 -11.51 23.20
CA VAL A 27 0.16 -10.18 22.63
C VAL A 27 1.03 -10.32 21.40
N ALA A 28 0.74 -9.51 20.38
CA ALA A 28 1.59 -9.29 19.23
C ALA A 28 2.05 -7.83 19.24
N TYR A 29 3.30 -7.59 18.87
CA TYR A 29 3.87 -6.25 18.82
C TYR A 29 4.26 -5.93 17.38
N GLU A 30 3.87 -4.74 16.95
CA GLU A 30 4.26 -4.17 15.67
C GLU A 30 4.96 -2.84 15.92
N GLN A 31 5.92 -2.50 15.07
CA GLN A 31 6.54 -1.18 15.13
C GLN A 31 5.49 -0.13 14.77
N LYS A 32 5.26 0.83 15.66
CA LYS A 32 4.46 2.01 15.33
C LYS A 32 5.23 2.88 14.34
N LEU A 33 4.82 2.85 13.08
CA LEU A 33 5.34 3.74 12.06
C LEU A 33 4.66 5.11 12.18
N ASP A 34 5.43 6.18 12.00
CA ASP A 34 4.90 7.55 11.93
C ASP A 34 4.55 7.88 10.48
N GLY A 35 3.33 7.55 10.08
CA GLY A 35 2.84 7.71 8.73
C GLY A 35 1.40 8.22 8.63
N HIS A 36 0.72 7.84 7.55
CA HIS A 36 -0.70 8.11 7.36
C HIS A 36 -1.47 6.80 7.28
N ARG A 37 -2.20 6.49 8.35
CA ARG A 37 -3.13 5.35 8.34
C ARG A 37 -4.12 5.40 7.20
N ALA A 38 -4.16 4.32 6.42
CA ALA A 38 -5.04 4.15 5.29
C ALA A 38 -5.52 2.70 5.17
N LEU A 39 -6.72 2.54 4.63
CA LEU A 39 -7.28 1.28 4.20
C LEU A 39 -7.07 1.13 2.69
N LEU A 40 -6.54 -0.01 2.26
CA LEU A 40 -6.40 -0.37 0.85
C LEU A 40 -7.43 -1.45 0.51
N PHE A 41 -8.28 -1.16 -0.46
CA PHE A 41 -9.29 -2.07 -0.98
C PHE A 41 -8.84 -2.55 -2.35
N THR A 42 -8.56 -3.85 -2.48
CA THR A 42 -8.31 -4.46 -3.78
C THR A 42 -9.62 -4.65 -4.55
N ALA A 43 -9.53 -4.73 -5.87
CA ALA A 43 -10.69 -4.97 -6.70
C ALA A 43 -11.41 -6.28 -6.31
N ALA A 44 -12.73 -6.34 -6.51
CA ALA A 44 -13.50 -7.56 -6.27
C ALA A 44 -13.27 -8.65 -7.33
N GLY A 45 -12.68 -8.28 -8.48
CA GLY A 45 -12.39 -9.18 -9.58
C GLY A 45 -11.67 -8.49 -10.73
N PRO A 46 -11.44 -9.21 -11.83
CA PRO A 46 -10.67 -8.71 -12.98
C PRO A 46 -11.25 -7.41 -13.55
N GLY A 47 -10.35 -6.47 -13.88
CA GLY A 47 -10.70 -5.18 -14.47
C GLY A 47 -11.20 -4.13 -13.47
N GLY A 48 -11.34 -4.43 -12.17
CA GLY A 48 -11.54 -3.42 -11.14
C GLY A 48 -10.25 -2.72 -10.72
N THR A 49 -10.38 -1.62 -9.97
CA THR A 49 -9.24 -0.80 -9.52
C THR A 49 -9.04 -0.91 -8.01
N VAL A 50 -7.80 -0.69 -7.57
CA VAL A 50 -7.49 -0.52 -6.14
C VAL A 50 -7.95 0.86 -5.65
N VAL A 51 -8.51 0.90 -4.45
CA VAL A 51 -8.91 2.14 -3.77
C VAL A 51 -8.16 2.30 -2.47
N VAL A 52 -7.75 3.53 -2.17
CA VAL A 52 -7.04 3.88 -0.94
C VAL A 52 -7.87 4.90 -0.17
N GLN A 53 -8.30 4.55 1.03
CA GLN A 53 -9.11 5.38 1.91
C GLN A 53 -8.28 5.81 3.13
N THR A 54 -8.21 7.10 3.41
CA THR A 54 -7.60 7.59 4.66
C THR A 54 -8.45 7.22 5.88
N ARG A 55 -7.86 7.33 7.09
CA ARG A 55 -8.60 7.21 8.36
C ARG A 55 -9.88 8.04 8.44
N ARG A 56 -9.93 9.21 7.79
CA ARG A 56 -11.10 10.12 7.78
C ARG A 56 -12.10 9.81 6.66
N GLY A 57 -11.94 8.70 5.94
CA GLY A 57 -12.85 8.29 4.86
C GLY A 57 -12.54 8.89 3.49
N ALA A 58 -11.56 9.80 3.36
CA ALA A 58 -11.23 10.40 2.07
C ALA A 58 -10.50 9.41 1.15
N LEU A 59 -10.93 9.34 -0.12
CA LEU A 59 -10.28 8.54 -1.15
C LEU A 59 -9.07 9.29 -1.73
N VAL A 60 -7.91 8.62 -1.78
CA VAL A 60 -6.62 9.25 -2.08
C VAL A 60 -5.76 8.46 -3.08
N GLN A 61 -6.31 7.42 -3.73
CA GLN A 61 -5.58 6.58 -4.68
C GLN A 61 -4.82 7.37 -5.76
N ASP A 62 -5.37 8.51 -6.21
CA ASP A 62 -4.75 9.35 -7.25
C ASP A 62 -3.43 10.01 -6.80
N ARG A 63 -3.20 10.10 -5.48
CA ARG A 63 -1.95 10.61 -4.89
C ARG A 63 -0.91 9.49 -4.72
N TRP A 64 -1.33 8.23 -4.84
CA TRP A 64 -0.56 7.03 -4.60
C TRP A 64 -0.57 6.06 -5.80
N PRO A 65 -0.27 6.52 -7.03
CA PRO A 65 -0.39 5.69 -8.24
C PRO A 65 0.59 4.50 -8.27
N ASP A 66 1.78 4.65 -7.69
CA ASP A 66 2.77 3.59 -7.47
C ASP A 66 2.26 2.51 -6.51
N LEU A 67 1.63 2.89 -5.40
CA LEU A 67 1.01 1.98 -4.44
C LEU A 67 -0.14 1.21 -5.07
N VAL A 68 -0.99 1.90 -5.84
CA VAL A 68 -2.10 1.30 -6.58
C VAL A 68 -1.58 0.26 -7.57
N ALA A 69 -0.59 0.63 -8.40
CA ALA A 69 0.01 -0.28 -9.36
C ALA A 69 0.66 -1.50 -8.69
N ALA A 70 1.39 -1.30 -7.58
CA ALA A 70 1.99 -2.39 -6.83
C ALA A 70 0.94 -3.34 -6.25
N ALA A 71 -0.14 -2.80 -5.68
CA ALA A 71 -1.24 -3.58 -5.14
C ALA A 71 -1.97 -4.38 -6.22
N GLU A 72 -2.26 -3.77 -7.37
CA GLU A 72 -2.91 -4.45 -8.50
C GLU A 72 -2.05 -5.59 -9.07
N ALA A 73 -0.72 -5.45 -9.04
CA ALA A 73 0.20 -6.45 -9.54
C ALA A 73 0.43 -7.62 -8.55
N GLN A 74 0.36 -7.37 -7.25
CA GLN A 74 0.86 -8.31 -6.22
C GLN A 74 -0.20 -8.89 -5.30
N LEU A 75 -1.34 -8.21 -5.13
CA LEU A 75 -2.35 -8.60 -4.15
C LEU A 75 -3.52 -9.35 -4.80
N PRO A 76 -4.06 -10.39 -4.13
CA PRO A 76 -5.32 -11.01 -4.53
C PRO A 76 -6.50 -10.03 -4.55
N TYR A 77 -7.49 -10.33 -5.38
CA TYR A 77 -8.78 -9.65 -5.36
C TYR A 77 -9.54 -9.93 -4.05
N GLY A 78 -10.38 -8.99 -3.62
CA GLY A 78 -11.28 -9.20 -2.49
C GLY A 78 -10.74 -8.80 -1.12
N LEU A 79 -9.51 -8.32 -1.04
CA LEU A 79 -8.83 -7.93 0.19
C LEU A 79 -9.10 -6.49 0.61
N VAL A 80 -9.15 -6.29 1.93
CA VAL A 80 -9.08 -4.98 2.59
C VAL A 80 -7.93 -5.04 3.60
N LEU A 81 -6.94 -4.17 3.40
CA LEU A 81 -5.76 -4.07 4.25
C LEU A 81 -5.82 -2.76 5.04
N ASP A 82 -5.51 -2.81 6.33
CA ASP A 82 -5.34 -1.63 7.18
C ASP A 82 -3.86 -1.49 7.51
N GLY A 83 -3.28 -0.32 7.27
CA GLY A 83 -1.86 -0.09 7.49
C GLY A 83 -1.46 1.37 7.39
N GLU A 84 -0.16 1.59 7.51
CA GLU A 84 0.42 2.93 7.54
C GLU A 84 1.10 3.25 6.21
N LEU A 85 0.69 4.33 5.55
CA LEU A 85 1.41 4.85 4.39
C LEU A 85 2.66 5.57 4.86
N VAL A 86 3.80 5.17 4.29
CA VAL A 86 5.10 5.74 4.57
C VAL A 86 5.85 6.03 3.27
N VAL A 87 6.82 6.94 3.33
CA VAL A 87 7.72 7.22 2.21
C VAL A 87 9.14 6.86 2.64
N TRP A 88 9.77 5.99 1.87
CA TRP A 88 11.19 5.67 1.99
C TRP A 88 11.99 6.65 1.13
N ASP A 89 12.87 7.41 1.76
CA ASP A 89 13.83 8.28 1.08
C ASP A 89 15.06 7.44 0.74
N THR A 90 15.27 7.18 -0.55
CA THR A 90 16.36 6.34 -1.04
C THR A 90 17.72 7.02 -0.95
N GLU A 91 17.78 8.35 -0.99
CA GLU A 91 19.05 9.09 -0.89
C GLU A 91 19.50 9.16 0.57
N ALA A 92 18.54 9.37 1.47
CA ALA A 92 18.79 9.46 2.90
C ALA A 92 18.73 8.12 3.65
N GLU A 93 18.39 7.02 2.95
CA GLU A 93 18.19 5.66 3.48
C GLU A 93 17.31 5.60 4.74
N ARG A 94 16.23 6.38 4.77
CA ARG A 94 15.34 6.47 5.95
C ARG A 94 13.90 6.77 5.58
N LEU A 95 13.00 6.56 6.53
CA LEU A 95 11.61 7.04 6.42
C LEU A 95 11.56 8.57 6.47
N SER A 96 10.81 9.17 5.56
CA SER A 96 10.64 10.63 5.46
C SER A 96 9.19 11.04 5.64
N PHE A 97 8.85 11.45 6.87
CA PHE A 97 7.52 12.00 7.18
C PHE A 97 7.25 13.33 6.45
N GLU A 98 8.29 14.11 6.18
CA GLU A 98 8.17 15.35 5.42
C GLU A 98 7.78 15.08 3.95
N ALA A 99 8.44 14.09 3.31
CA ALA A 99 8.10 13.69 1.96
C ALA A 99 6.69 13.11 1.87
N LEU A 100 6.28 12.32 2.87
CA LEU A 100 4.91 11.82 3.01
C LEU A 100 3.89 12.98 3.03
N GLN A 101 4.11 13.99 3.87
CA GLN A 101 3.20 15.15 3.97
C GLN A 101 3.12 15.94 2.66
N ARG A 102 4.27 16.21 2.01
CA ARG A 102 4.29 16.90 0.70
C ARG A 102 3.48 16.13 -0.34
N ARG A 103 3.64 14.81 -0.39
CA ARG A 103 2.90 13.95 -1.30
C ARG A 103 1.40 13.95 -1.00
N ALA A 104 1.02 13.77 0.27
CA ALA A 104 -0.38 13.77 0.69
C ALA A 104 -1.09 15.10 0.39
N ALA A 105 -0.39 16.23 0.44
CA ALA A 105 -0.90 17.56 0.12
C ALA A 105 -1.04 17.83 -1.39
N THR A 106 -0.48 16.97 -2.25
CA THR A 106 -0.56 17.16 -3.71
C THR A 106 -2.02 17.03 -4.16
N ARG A 107 -2.51 18.03 -4.91
CA ARG A 107 -3.88 18.04 -5.43
C ARG A 107 -4.03 16.92 -6.46
N ALA A 108 -4.98 16.02 -6.23
CA ALA A 108 -5.35 15.01 -7.23
C ALA A 108 -5.98 15.68 -8.45
N ARG A 109 -5.66 15.20 -9.66
CA ARG A 109 -6.41 15.52 -10.88
C ARG A 109 -7.60 14.56 -10.97
N GLY A 110 -8.80 15.06 -10.65
CA GLY A 110 -10.06 14.33 -10.79
C GLY A 110 -10.29 13.33 -9.65
N ALA A 111 -11.33 13.54 -8.85
CA ALA A 111 -11.72 12.60 -7.82
C ALA A 111 -12.44 11.41 -8.46
N LEU A 112 -11.85 10.21 -8.40
CA LEU A 112 -12.58 8.98 -8.73
C LEU A 112 -13.50 8.62 -7.55
N SER A 113 -14.81 8.68 -7.79
CA SER A 113 -15.82 8.12 -6.89
C SER A 113 -15.97 6.62 -7.14
N TRP A 114 -16.11 5.83 -6.08
CA TRP A 114 -16.46 4.42 -6.19
C TRP A 114 -17.95 4.29 -6.57
N PRO A 115 -18.32 3.76 -7.74
CA PRO A 115 -19.71 3.59 -8.09
C PRO A 115 -20.32 2.44 -7.27
N PRO A 116 -21.51 2.60 -6.67
CA PRO A 116 -22.21 1.48 -6.07
C PRO A 116 -22.67 0.51 -7.16
N GLY A 117 -21.92 -0.59 -7.36
CA GLY A 117 -22.39 -1.77 -8.09
C GLY A 117 -22.17 -1.82 -9.61
N GLY A 118 -21.26 -1.03 -10.19
CA GLY A 118 -21.04 -1.00 -11.66
C GLY A 118 -19.68 -1.53 -12.10
N ARG A 119 -19.68 -2.34 -13.16
CA ARG A 119 -18.49 -2.68 -13.97
C ARG A 119 -17.82 -1.37 -14.42
N PRO A 120 -16.48 -1.23 -14.40
CA PRO A 120 -15.84 0.01 -14.81
C PRO A 120 -16.15 0.29 -16.27
N THR A 121 -16.86 1.38 -16.53
CA THR A 121 -16.97 1.93 -17.88
C THR A 121 -15.63 2.57 -18.20
N SER A 122 -14.97 2.08 -19.25
CA SER A 122 -13.74 2.66 -19.80
C SER A 122 -13.91 4.16 -19.98
N SER A 123 -13.15 4.97 -19.24
CA SER A 123 -12.97 6.39 -19.56
C SER A 123 -12.22 6.53 -20.89
N PRO A 124 -12.45 7.62 -21.66
CA PRO A 124 -11.94 7.73 -23.00
C PRO A 124 -10.42 7.87 -22.97
N SER A 125 -9.77 7.07 -23.83
CA SER A 125 -8.34 7.08 -24.07
C SER A 125 -7.85 8.46 -24.49
N THR A 126 -7.17 9.18 -23.61
CA THR A 126 -6.22 10.22 -24.06
C THR A 126 -4.97 9.49 -24.53
N SER A 127 -4.90 9.25 -25.84
CA SER A 127 -3.70 8.74 -26.50
C SER A 127 -2.55 9.72 -26.28
N CYS A 128 -1.59 9.38 -25.43
CA CYS A 128 -0.27 10.01 -25.43
C CYS A 128 0.70 8.99 -26.05
N SER A 129 0.97 9.18 -27.33
CA SER A 129 1.95 8.38 -28.08
C SER A 129 3.36 8.72 -27.58
N THR A 130 3.98 7.81 -26.84
CA THR A 130 5.44 7.81 -26.65
C THR A 130 6.02 6.73 -27.54
N THR A 131 6.73 7.16 -28.58
CA THR A 131 7.51 6.30 -29.47
C THR A 131 8.63 5.63 -28.66
N ALA A 132 8.43 4.38 -28.25
CA ALA A 132 9.48 3.53 -27.70
C ALA A 132 10.22 2.82 -28.84
N ARG A 133 11.45 3.25 -29.09
CA ARG A 133 12.37 2.61 -30.03
C ARG A 133 12.86 1.30 -29.41
N SER A 134 12.47 0.17 -29.99
CA SER A 134 12.93 -1.17 -29.58
C SER A 134 14.36 -1.42 -30.06
N SER A 135 15.25 -1.81 -29.15
CA SER A 135 16.42 -2.62 -29.50
C SER A 135 16.38 -3.91 -28.69
N SER A 136 16.07 -4.98 -29.39
CA SER A 136 16.10 -6.35 -28.91
C SER A 136 17.54 -6.85 -28.78
N ARG A 137 17.89 -7.49 -27.66
CA ARG A 137 18.74 -8.68 -27.70
C ARG A 137 18.44 -9.61 -26.54
N ALA A 138 18.13 -10.86 -26.91
CA ALA A 138 17.98 -12.04 -26.05
C ALA A 138 19.33 -12.39 -25.34
N ARG A 139 19.47 -13.25 -24.32
CA ARG A 139 18.77 -14.50 -23.97
C ARG A 139 19.35 -15.06 -22.64
N THR A 140 18.50 -15.40 -21.66
CA THR A 140 18.51 -16.60 -20.75
C THR A 140 19.73 -16.90 -19.81
N PRO A 141 19.67 -17.91 -18.91
CA PRO A 141 19.22 -17.77 -17.52
C PRO A 141 20.21 -18.36 -16.48
N SER A 142 19.96 -18.16 -15.17
CA SER A 142 20.26 -19.07 -14.04
C SER A 142 20.64 -18.30 -12.77
N GLY A 143 20.19 -18.81 -11.62
CA GLY A 143 20.64 -18.35 -10.30
C GLY A 143 19.50 -18.07 -9.34
N ALA A 144 19.00 -19.12 -8.69
CA ALA A 144 18.16 -18.98 -7.50
C ALA A 144 18.99 -18.39 -6.35
N PRO A 145 18.47 -17.45 -5.54
CA PRO A 145 19.18 -16.98 -4.36
C PRO A 145 19.00 -17.97 -3.20
N SER A 146 20.09 -18.64 -2.81
CA SER A 146 20.19 -19.37 -1.54
C SER A 146 20.43 -18.37 -0.40
N TRP A 147 19.46 -18.22 0.50
CA TRP A 147 19.66 -17.43 1.72
C TRP A 147 20.45 -18.28 2.72
N ARG A 148 21.71 -17.90 2.98
CA ARG A 148 22.51 -18.46 4.06
C ARG A 148 22.03 -17.87 5.39
N THR A 149 21.68 -18.74 6.33
CA THR A 149 21.50 -18.40 7.75
C THR A 149 22.85 -18.09 8.39
N TYR A 150 22.99 -16.91 8.99
CA TYR A 150 24.09 -16.55 9.88
C TYR A 150 23.74 -17.03 11.30
N SER A 151 24.60 -17.86 11.89
CA SER A 151 24.49 -18.32 13.27
C SER A 151 25.70 -17.76 14.03
N PRO A 152 25.52 -16.94 15.09
CA PRO A 152 26.65 -16.48 15.88
C PRO A 152 26.95 -17.53 16.95
N ASN A 153 28.15 -18.11 16.91
CA ASN A 153 28.71 -18.83 18.05
C ASN A 153 29.83 -17.99 18.65
N MET A 154 29.69 -17.68 19.94
CA MET A 154 30.72 -17.11 20.82
C MET A 154 31.85 -18.12 21.03
N PRO A 155 33.06 -17.61 21.35
CA PRO A 155 33.80 -18.08 22.50
C PRO A 155 33.69 -17.11 23.69
#